data_AF-A0A257MP61-F1
#
_entry.id   AF-A0A257MP61-F1
#
_cell.length_a   1.000
_cell.length_b   1.000
_cell.length_c   1.000
_cell.angle_alpha   90.00
_cell.angle_beta   90.00
_cell.angle_gamma   90.00
#
_symmetry.space_group_name_H-M   'P 1'
#
loop_
_entity.id
_entity.type
_entity.pdbx_description
1 polymer ?
#
loop_
_entity_poly.entity_id
_entity_poly.type
_entity_poly.pdbx_seq_one_letter_code
_entity_poly.pdbx_strand_id
1 'polypeptide(L)'
;MGEAASLFSEGGAFSFGNVLRSFPGLGALSQSSLAIVFSLFTLALIALIVMAVRNAKFQKPAEMLILSWSVIILIMTLAQNRFTYYYAVNVAILTGFLVIWALQKAGMGSLEKELTAAGDQNKLMMTLLKLLLAVVLIFLLIIQPSLNISGMYARSAGGPDSDWLTSTRWLQNNTPSPGLELYEKYERPADGKFAYPDAAYGIMSWWDYGHLIEVVGHRIPNANPFQQGIGSVTMNIAGSSPFFLAENESRAEEVLAALDFNRSLYMNTKYVMIDQPMAVGKFHAMAAWSNIPTSRYMAGVYQQQGDQLVPVQIWREPYFNTITARLYFFDGSETVGGSGVGLSYQGREVAEGVTVPVLTEAPKITANRTELMDYVEERRNSGDMAEIAAMTPTNPAFPTPALQHYRLVHESESSVTTTGQKLVKIFEHVPGAVVQGSAAPGTRVVAQAPIVTNMNRAFLYQQSNTSDAEGRFTLVLPYSTEGPIANGTNFDTKPMSAYQLYVGDRQAELRVPEEYVLSGEVITV
;
A
#
# COMPACT_ATOMS: atom_id res chain seq x y z
N MET A 1 5.47 -3.56 9.34
CA MET A 1 6.36 -2.95 8.32
C MET A 1 7.76 -3.56 8.46
N GLY A 2 8.39 -3.97 7.35
CA GLY A 2 9.69 -4.65 7.37
C GLY A 2 10.86 -3.80 7.90
N GLU A 3 10.81 -2.48 7.78
CA GLU A 3 11.89 -1.58 8.23
C GLU A 3 12.03 -1.47 9.76
N ALA A 4 10.91 -1.60 10.48
CA ALA A 4 10.88 -1.61 11.94
C ALA A 4 11.12 -3.02 12.51
N ALA A 5 11.12 -4.05 11.66
CA ALA A 5 11.36 -5.42 12.08
C ALA A 5 12.85 -5.63 12.38
N SER A 6 13.13 -6.62 13.22
CA SER A 6 14.50 -7.08 13.48
C SER A 6 15.18 -7.51 12.18
N LEU A 7 16.51 -7.33 12.13
CA LEU A 7 17.33 -7.73 10.99
C LEU A 7 17.15 -9.21 10.62
N PHE A 8 16.89 -10.07 11.60
CA PHE A 8 16.66 -11.50 11.37
C PHE A 8 15.19 -11.86 11.21
N SER A 9 14.30 -10.90 10.96
CA SER A 9 12.87 -11.15 10.79
C SER A 9 12.37 -10.73 9.41
N GLU A 10 11.73 -11.65 8.71
CA GLU A 10 11.06 -11.40 7.44
C GLU A 10 9.67 -12.00 7.48
N GLY A 11 8.63 -11.18 7.25
CA GLY A 11 7.24 -11.62 7.39
C GLY A 11 6.84 -12.08 8.79
N GLY A 12 7.60 -11.71 9.83
CA GLY A 12 7.38 -12.18 11.21
C GLY A 12 8.07 -13.51 11.55
N ALA A 13 8.70 -14.17 10.58
CA ALA A 13 9.49 -15.38 10.78
C ALA A 13 10.99 -15.07 10.83
N PHE A 14 11.78 -15.96 11.46
CA PHE A 14 13.23 -15.86 11.45
C PHE A 14 13.77 -16.09 10.02
N SER A 15 14.60 -15.16 9.52
CA SER A 15 15.17 -15.19 8.17
C SER A 15 16.51 -14.48 8.11
N PHE A 16 17.46 -15.01 7.32
CA PHE A 16 18.70 -14.31 6.97
C PHE A 16 18.57 -13.38 5.75
N GLY A 17 17.38 -13.31 5.14
CA GLY A 17 17.15 -12.61 3.88
C GLY A 17 17.47 -11.11 3.92
N ASN A 18 17.13 -10.40 5.01
CA ASN A 18 17.46 -8.98 5.14
C ASN A 18 18.96 -8.75 5.34
N VAL A 19 19.63 -9.61 6.11
CA VAL A 19 21.09 -9.55 6.32
C VAL A 19 21.81 -9.72 5.00
N LEU A 20 21.47 -10.77 4.24
CA LEU A 20 22.15 -11.10 2.98
C LEU A 20 21.89 -10.06 1.87
N ARG A 21 20.73 -9.39 1.89
CA ARG A 21 20.45 -8.25 1.00
C ARG A 21 21.27 -7.01 1.36
N SER A 22 21.42 -6.72 2.65
CA SER A 22 22.13 -5.53 3.13
C SER A 22 23.65 -5.70 3.14
N PHE A 23 24.13 -6.92 3.42
CA PHE A 23 25.53 -7.27 3.61
C PHE A 23 25.85 -8.55 2.84
N PRO A 24 25.98 -8.48 1.51
CA PRO A 24 26.12 -9.66 0.68
C PRO A 24 27.43 -10.40 0.91
N GLY A 25 27.50 -11.63 0.45
CA GLY A 25 28.67 -12.50 0.51
C GLY A 25 28.61 -13.58 -0.56
N LEU A 26 29.54 -14.53 -0.50
CA LEU A 26 29.53 -15.66 -1.41
C LEU A 26 28.18 -16.40 -1.32
N GLY A 27 27.48 -16.54 -2.45
CA GLY A 27 26.17 -17.19 -2.49
C GLY A 27 25.01 -16.35 -1.95
N ALA A 28 25.15 -15.02 -1.81
CA ALA A 28 24.08 -14.13 -1.32
C ALA A 28 22.73 -14.28 -2.06
N LEU A 29 22.76 -14.70 -3.32
CA LEU A 29 21.55 -14.94 -4.13
C LEU A 29 20.96 -16.36 -3.95
N SER A 30 21.65 -17.26 -3.25
CA SER A 30 21.25 -18.66 -3.10
C SER A 30 20.25 -18.91 -1.96
N GLN A 31 19.96 -17.90 -1.13
CA GLN A 31 19.21 -18.00 0.15
C GLN A 31 19.65 -19.15 1.07
N SER A 32 20.80 -19.79 0.82
CA SER A 32 21.27 -20.91 1.61
C SER A 32 21.77 -20.43 2.96
N SER A 33 21.58 -21.25 4.00
CA SER A 33 22.16 -21.00 5.33
C SER A 33 23.69 -20.94 5.30
N LEU A 34 24.34 -21.49 4.27
CA LEU A 34 25.78 -21.38 4.04
C LEU A 34 26.19 -19.97 3.56
N ALA A 35 25.31 -19.24 2.87
CA ALA A 35 25.61 -17.90 2.35
C ALA A 35 25.90 -16.90 3.48
N ILE A 36 25.28 -17.06 4.66
CA ILE A 36 25.53 -16.19 5.81
C ILE A 36 26.96 -16.29 6.32
N VAL A 37 27.58 -17.47 6.23
CA VAL A 37 28.93 -17.73 6.75
C VAL A 37 29.97 -16.87 6.03
N PHE A 38 29.78 -16.66 4.73
CA PHE A 38 30.67 -15.87 3.88
C PHE A 38 30.14 -14.46 3.60
N SER A 39 29.15 -13.99 4.36
CA SER A 39 28.61 -12.63 4.26
C SER A 39 29.58 -11.59 4.82
N LEU A 40 29.53 -10.38 4.27
CA LEU A 40 30.24 -9.24 4.85
C LEU A 40 29.82 -8.98 6.31
N PHE A 41 28.59 -9.29 6.66
CA PHE A 41 28.10 -9.21 8.04
C PHE A 41 28.91 -10.12 8.97
N THR A 42 29.05 -11.40 8.62
CA THR A 42 29.81 -12.37 9.41
C THR A 42 31.30 -12.04 9.42
N LEU A 43 31.87 -11.59 8.30
CA LEU A 43 33.26 -11.13 8.25
C LEU A 43 33.49 -9.94 9.18
N ALA A 44 32.56 -8.98 9.22
CA ALA A 44 32.65 -7.85 10.15
C ALA A 44 32.54 -8.30 11.61
N LEU A 45 31.70 -9.29 11.94
CA LEU A 45 31.64 -9.85 13.30
C LEU A 45 32.96 -10.52 13.71
N ILE A 46 33.57 -11.30 12.81
CA ILE A 46 34.89 -11.91 13.05
C ILE A 46 35.93 -10.82 13.26
N ALA A 47 35.93 -9.79 12.43
CA ALA A 47 36.83 -8.64 12.55
C ALA A 47 36.69 -7.94 13.91
N LEU A 48 35.44 -7.76 14.37
CA LEU A 48 35.12 -7.12 15.64
C LEU A 48 35.67 -7.93 16.82
N ILE A 49 35.53 -9.27 16.78
CA ILE A 49 36.13 -10.17 17.78
C ILE A 49 37.66 -10.10 17.74
N VAL A 50 38.27 -10.16 16.56
CA VAL A 50 39.74 -10.09 16.40
C VAL A 50 40.27 -8.76 16.92
N MET A 51 39.61 -7.65 16.60
CA MET A 51 39.98 -6.32 17.07
C MET A 51 39.80 -6.21 18.60
N ALA A 52 38.74 -6.77 19.18
CA ALA A 52 38.53 -6.77 20.63
C ALA A 52 39.63 -7.56 21.36
N VAL A 53 39.97 -8.76 20.89
CA VAL A 53 41.04 -9.58 21.48
C VAL A 53 42.41 -8.90 21.34
N ARG A 54 42.68 -8.25 20.20
CA ARG A 54 43.90 -7.47 19.98
C ARG A 54 43.95 -6.27 20.93
N ASN A 55 42.87 -5.50 21.03
CA ASN A 55 42.82 -4.31 21.84
C ASN A 55 42.90 -4.62 23.35
N ALA A 56 42.38 -5.77 23.79
CA ALA A 56 42.56 -6.26 25.16
C ALA A 56 44.04 -6.47 25.53
N LYS A 57 44.92 -6.73 24.54
CA LYS A 57 46.36 -6.92 24.75
C LYS A 57 47.18 -5.66 24.56
N PHE A 58 46.84 -4.83 23.58
CA PHE A 58 47.66 -3.69 23.15
C PHE A 58 47.08 -2.32 23.49
N GLN A 59 45.82 -2.24 23.95
CA GLN A 59 45.13 -1.04 24.43
C GLN A 59 45.29 0.19 23.53
N LYS A 60 44.93 0.06 22.25
CA LYS A 60 44.97 1.15 21.28
C LYS A 60 43.68 1.98 21.34
N PRO A 61 43.73 3.28 21.69
CA PRO A 61 42.53 4.11 21.78
C PRO A 61 41.70 4.15 20.48
N ALA A 62 42.36 4.15 19.32
CA ALA A 62 41.70 4.13 18.02
C ALA A 62 40.89 2.84 17.77
N GLU A 63 41.41 1.68 18.19
CA GLU A 63 40.67 0.40 18.08
C GLU A 63 39.47 0.40 19.03
N MET A 64 39.61 0.98 20.22
CA MET A 64 38.51 1.12 21.17
C MET A 64 37.36 1.96 20.60
N LEU A 65 37.66 3.08 19.93
CA LEU A 65 36.65 3.90 19.28
C LEU A 65 35.85 3.11 18.22
N ILE A 66 36.55 2.39 17.33
CA ILE A 66 35.90 1.59 16.29
C ILE A 66 35.08 0.44 16.89
N LEU A 67 35.57 -0.21 17.95
CA LEU A 67 34.83 -1.24 18.67
C LEU A 67 33.55 -0.69 19.29
N SER A 68 33.64 0.37 20.08
CA SER A 68 32.48 0.96 20.75
C SER A 68 31.43 1.44 19.75
N TRP A 69 31.85 2.17 18.71
CA TRP A 69 30.95 2.62 17.65
C TRP A 69 30.29 1.44 16.92
N SER A 70 31.06 0.41 16.54
CA SER A 70 30.52 -0.74 15.81
C SER A 70 29.57 -1.58 16.64
N VAL A 71 29.82 -1.76 17.93
CA VAL A 71 28.91 -2.50 18.83
C VAL A 71 27.59 -1.75 18.99
N ILE A 72 27.62 -0.43 19.21
CA ILE A 72 26.40 0.39 19.36
C ILE A 72 25.55 0.30 18.09
N ILE A 73 26.16 0.52 16.92
CA ILE A 73 25.41 0.48 15.65
C ILE A 73 24.92 -0.94 15.36
N LEU A 74 25.72 -1.98 15.62
CA LEU A 74 25.29 -3.37 15.47
C LEU A 74 24.04 -3.68 16.30
N ILE A 75 24.00 -3.27 17.57
CA ILE A 75 22.82 -3.46 18.44
C ILE A 75 21.59 -2.78 17.83
N MET A 76 21.73 -1.56 17.34
CA MET A 76 20.63 -0.84 16.68
C MET A 76 20.17 -1.56 15.41
N THR A 77 21.10 -2.04 14.57
CA THR A 77 20.77 -2.78 13.34
C THR A 77 20.08 -4.10 13.63
N LEU A 78 20.52 -4.85 14.65
CA LEU A 78 19.88 -6.09 15.07
C LEU A 78 18.42 -5.85 15.52
N ALA A 79 18.17 -4.71 16.18
CA ALA A 79 16.85 -4.32 16.61
C ALA A 79 15.95 -3.91 15.44
N GLN A 80 16.45 -3.12 14.48
CA GLN A 80 15.65 -2.62 13.36
C GLN A 80 16.44 -2.52 12.04
N ASN A 81 15.84 -3.02 10.96
CA ASN A 81 16.38 -2.96 9.59
C ASN A 81 16.72 -1.54 9.13
N ARG A 82 15.99 -0.51 9.59
CA ARG A 82 16.24 0.89 9.22
C ARG A 82 17.63 1.41 9.61
N PHE A 83 18.36 0.75 10.51
CA PHE A 83 19.71 1.18 10.90
C PHE A 83 20.84 0.47 10.13
N THR A 84 20.51 -0.36 9.14
CA THR A 84 21.50 -1.09 8.32
C THR A 84 22.46 -0.17 7.57
N TYR A 85 21.98 0.97 7.06
CA TYR A 85 22.83 1.91 6.32
C TYR A 85 23.92 2.56 7.19
N TYR A 86 23.68 2.76 8.50
CA TYR A 86 24.73 3.20 9.42
C TYR A 86 25.79 2.12 9.59
N TYR A 87 25.37 0.86 9.74
CA TYR A 87 26.28 -0.26 9.96
C TYR A 87 27.11 -0.60 8.72
N ALA A 88 26.66 -0.24 7.51
CA ALA A 88 27.42 -0.45 6.28
C ALA A 88 28.83 0.15 6.34
N VAL A 89 29.00 1.32 6.97
CA VAL A 89 30.32 1.95 7.14
C VAL A 89 31.20 1.13 8.09
N ASN A 90 30.64 0.68 9.22
CA ASN A 90 31.35 -0.18 10.16
C ASN A 90 31.78 -1.49 9.51
N VAL A 91 30.90 -2.14 8.75
CA VAL A 91 31.18 -3.37 8.01
C VAL A 91 32.34 -3.16 7.05
N ALA A 92 32.33 -2.09 6.24
CA ALA A 92 33.42 -1.80 5.31
C ALA A 92 34.79 -1.65 6.01
N ILE A 93 34.84 -0.90 7.12
CA ILE A 93 36.06 -0.70 7.91
C ILE A 93 36.53 -2.01 8.54
N LEU A 94 35.63 -2.75 9.18
CA LEU A 94 35.92 -3.99 9.87
C LEU A 94 36.39 -5.09 8.90
N THR A 95 35.73 -5.23 7.75
CA THR A 95 36.16 -6.16 6.71
C THR A 95 37.53 -5.77 6.15
N GLY A 96 37.78 -4.49 5.89
CA GLY A 96 39.10 -4.00 5.47
C GLY A 96 40.20 -4.31 6.49
N PHE A 97 39.93 -4.06 7.77
CA PHE A 97 40.82 -4.45 8.87
C PHE A 97 41.12 -5.94 8.89
N LEU A 98 40.08 -6.79 8.75
CA LEU A 98 40.23 -8.24 8.79
C LEU A 98 41.09 -8.75 7.63
N VAL A 99 40.89 -8.20 6.43
CA VAL A 99 41.71 -8.53 5.25
C VAL A 99 43.17 -8.22 5.53
N ILE A 100 43.50 -6.99 5.95
CA ILE A 100 44.89 -6.60 6.23
C ILE A 100 45.49 -7.44 7.36
N TRP A 101 44.72 -7.70 8.43
CA TRP A 101 45.16 -8.55 9.53
C TRP A 101 45.46 -9.98 9.08
N ALA A 102 44.61 -10.57 8.24
CA ALA A 102 44.79 -11.91 7.68
C ALA A 102 46.02 -11.98 6.77
N LEU A 103 46.23 -10.96 5.92
CA LEU A 103 47.42 -10.87 5.06
C LEU A 103 48.71 -10.79 5.88
N GLN A 104 48.72 -9.98 6.95
CA GLN A 104 49.86 -9.90 7.87
C GLN A 104 50.15 -11.24 8.54
N LYS A 105 49.11 -11.98 8.96
CA LYS A 105 49.25 -13.32 9.57
C LYS A 105 49.70 -14.39 8.58
N ALA A 106 49.38 -14.25 7.30
CA ALA A 106 49.86 -15.11 6.22
C ALA A 106 51.32 -14.80 5.78
N GLY A 107 51.99 -13.87 6.47
CA GLY A 107 53.37 -13.48 6.21
C GLY A 107 53.52 -12.39 5.15
N MET A 108 52.44 -11.75 4.70
CA MET A 108 52.46 -10.68 3.69
C MET A 108 52.52 -9.27 4.30
N GLY A 109 53.01 -9.14 5.54
CA GLY A 109 53.06 -7.86 6.26
C GLY A 109 54.16 -6.89 5.82
N SER A 110 55.12 -7.34 5.01
CA SER A 110 56.27 -6.55 4.54
C SER A 110 56.53 -6.73 3.05
N LEU A 111 55.46 -6.69 2.25
CA LEU A 111 55.47 -6.87 0.78
C LEU A 111 56.54 -6.02 0.08
N GLU A 112 56.71 -4.76 0.48
CA GLU A 112 57.70 -3.86 -0.11
C GLU A 112 59.16 -4.31 0.13
N LYS A 113 59.47 -4.80 1.34
CA LYS A 113 60.79 -5.39 1.66
C LYS A 113 61.02 -6.73 0.96
N GLU A 114 59.98 -7.53 0.75
CA GLU A 114 60.11 -8.82 0.05
C GLU A 114 60.24 -8.66 -1.46
N LEU A 115 59.55 -7.67 -2.06
CA LEU A 115 59.65 -7.35 -3.48
C LEU A 115 61.00 -6.73 -3.85
N THR A 116 61.63 -5.99 -2.92
CA THR A 116 62.94 -5.38 -3.08
C THR A 116 64.11 -6.31 -2.73
N ALA A 117 63.88 -7.43 -2.04
CA ALA A 117 64.88 -8.43 -1.72
C ALA A 117 65.19 -9.32 -2.95
N ALA A 118 65.82 -8.71 -3.96
CA ALA A 118 66.02 -9.23 -5.31
C ALA A 118 67.00 -10.42 -5.48
N GLY A 119 67.25 -11.22 -4.43
CA GLY A 119 68.27 -12.28 -4.44
C GLY A 119 67.77 -13.73 -4.60
N ASP A 120 66.52 -14.02 -4.23
CA ASP A 120 65.98 -15.40 -4.20
C ASP A 120 64.73 -15.51 -5.07
N GLN A 121 64.89 -16.10 -6.26
CA GLN A 121 63.82 -16.27 -7.23
C GLN A 121 62.67 -17.15 -6.72
N ASN A 122 62.95 -18.17 -5.89
CA ASN A 122 61.92 -19.07 -5.37
C ASN A 122 61.06 -18.37 -4.31
N LYS A 123 61.70 -17.58 -3.43
CA LYS A 123 61.00 -16.78 -2.42
C LYS A 123 60.12 -15.71 -3.07
N LEU A 124 60.64 -15.04 -4.10
CA LEU A 124 59.89 -14.06 -4.87
C LEU A 124 58.68 -14.70 -5.57
N MET A 125 58.85 -15.87 -6.20
CA MET A 125 57.76 -16.61 -6.85
C MET A 125 56.66 -17.01 -5.85
N MET A 126 57.03 -17.50 -4.66
CA MET A 126 56.06 -17.82 -3.60
C MET A 126 55.29 -16.60 -3.09
N THR A 127 55.96 -15.45 -2.91
CA THR A 127 55.29 -14.21 -2.50
C THR A 127 54.29 -13.74 -3.57
N LEU A 128 54.65 -13.81 -4.86
CA LEU A 128 53.74 -13.51 -5.96
C LEU A 128 52.52 -14.45 -6.01
N LEU A 129 52.71 -15.75 -5.80
CA LEU A 129 51.60 -16.72 -5.75
C LEU A 129 50.64 -16.44 -4.59
N LYS A 130 51.17 -16.12 -3.41
CA LYS A 130 50.36 -15.73 -2.24
C LYS A 130 49.57 -14.45 -2.51
N LEU A 131 50.20 -13.46 -3.13
CA LEU A 131 49.54 -12.21 -3.51
C LEU A 131 48.42 -12.45 -4.52
N LEU A 132 48.70 -13.24 -5.57
CA LEU A 132 47.70 -13.58 -6.58
C LEU A 132 46.51 -14.29 -5.95
N LEU A 133 46.76 -15.29 -5.09
CA LEU A 133 45.71 -16.00 -4.37
C LEU A 133 44.91 -15.05 -3.47
N ALA A 134 45.58 -14.17 -2.73
CA ALA A 134 44.92 -13.18 -1.89
C ALA A 134 44.02 -12.24 -2.69
N VAL A 135 44.50 -11.72 -3.82
CA VAL A 135 43.72 -10.86 -4.72
C VAL A 135 42.50 -11.60 -5.25
N VAL A 136 42.67 -12.85 -5.71
CA VAL A 136 41.56 -13.68 -6.19
C VAL A 136 40.54 -13.95 -5.08
N LEU A 137 40.98 -14.28 -3.86
CA LEU A 137 40.07 -14.53 -2.73
C LEU A 137 39.34 -13.26 -2.29
N ILE A 138 40.02 -12.13 -2.18
CA ILE A 138 39.39 -10.84 -1.87
C ILE A 138 38.37 -10.49 -2.96
N PHE A 139 38.73 -10.71 -4.23
CA PHE A 139 37.82 -10.45 -5.33
C PHE A 139 36.57 -11.33 -5.25
N LEU A 140 36.73 -12.65 -5.12
CA LEU A 140 35.62 -13.60 -5.13
C LEU A 140 34.73 -13.53 -3.89
N LEU A 141 35.30 -13.31 -2.70
CA LEU A 141 34.57 -13.38 -1.42
C LEU A 141 33.99 -12.04 -0.98
N ILE A 142 34.60 -10.93 -1.37
CA ILE A 142 34.27 -9.59 -0.84
C ILE A 142 33.79 -8.68 -1.97
N ILE A 143 34.63 -8.46 -2.97
CA ILE A 143 34.38 -7.45 -4.01
C ILE A 143 33.25 -7.89 -4.94
N GLN A 144 33.34 -9.08 -5.54
CA GLN A 144 32.42 -9.55 -6.56
C GLN A 144 30.96 -9.67 -6.06
N PRO A 145 30.66 -10.26 -4.87
CA PRO A 145 29.30 -10.29 -4.36
C PRO A 145 28.74 -8.89 -4.09
N SER A 146 29.55 -8.01 -3.52
CA SER A 146 29.17 -6.63 -3.21
C SER A 146 28.93 -5.81 -4.47
N LEU A 147 29.79 -5.94 -5.48
CA LEU A 147 29.65 -5.28 -6.77
C LEU A 147 28.41 -5.75 -7.51
N ASN A 148 28.10 -7.05 -7.48
CA ASN A 148 26.91 -7.59 -8.14
C ASN A 148 25.63 -7.00 -7.52
N ILE A 149 25.49 -7.04 -6.20
CA ILE A 149 24.31 -6.52 -5.51
C ILE A 149 24.23 -4.99 -5.64
N SER A 150 25.34 -4.28 -5.44
CA SER A 150 25.39 -2.82 -5.63
C SER A 150 25.04 -2.43 -7.06
N GLY A 151 25.52 -3.19 -8.05
CA GLY A 151 25.21 -2.99 -9.46
C GLY A 151 23.74 -3.26 -9.79
N MET A 152 23.08 -4.21 -9.11
CA MET A 152 21.64 -4.40 -9.23
C MET A 152 20.86 -3.19 -8.71
N TYR A 153 21.18 -2.70 -7.51
CA TYR A 153 20.50 -1.53 -6.93
C TYR A 153 20.79 -0.23 -7.69
N ALA A 154 22.00 -0.06 -8.22
CA ALA A 154 22.37 1.13 -8.99
C ALA A 154 21.69 1.22 -10.37
N ARG A 155 21.10 0.12 -10.87
CA ARG A 155 20.41 0.09 -12.18
C ARG A 155 18.99 0.65 -12.16
N SER A 156 18.38 0.76 -10.99
CA SER A 156 17.03 1.31 -10.86
C SER A 156 17.00 2.34 -9.74
N ALA A 157 16.61 3.57 -10.07
CA ALA A 157 16.15 4.51 -9.08
C ALA A 157 14.70 4.17 -8.71
N GLY A 158 14.40 4.17 -7.41
CA GLY A 158 13.01 4.28 -6.96
C GLY A 158 12.44 5.66 -7.30
N GLY A 159 11.18 5.87 -6.96
CA GLY A 159 10.48 7.12 -7.22
C GLY A 159 9.00 6.86 -7.53
N PRO A 160 8.20 7.92 -7.62
CA PRO A 160 6.83 7.78 -8.06
C PRO A 160 6.78 7.22 -9.48
N ASP A 161 5.88 6.27 -9.72
CA ASP A 161 5.57 5.83 -11.07
C ASP A 161 4.95 6.99 -11.89
N SER A 162 4.96 6.81 -13.21
CA SER A 162 4.44 7.83 -14.13
C SER A 162 2.97 8.14 -13.89
N ASP A 163 2.15 7.14 -13.53
CA ASP A 163 0.72 7.30 -13.31
C ASP A 163 0.42 8.20 -12.09
N TRP A 164 1.17 8.04 -10.99
CA TRP A 164 1.09 8.96 -9.84
C TRP A 164 1.59 10.36 -10.19
N LEU A 165 2.66 10.49 -10.99
CA LEU A 165 3.17 11.79 -11.42
C LEU A 165 2.19 12.55 -12.33
N THR A 166 1.58 11.88 -13.30
CA THR A 166 0.61 12.49 -14.22
C THR A 166 -0.68 12.84 -13.48
N SER A 167 -1.16 11.96 -12.60
CA SER A 167 -2.38 12.17 -11.81
C SER A 167 -2.22 13.29 -10.77
N THR A 168 -1.09 13.38 -10.08
CA THR A 168 -0.84 14.52 -9.18
C THR A 168 -0.66 15.82 -9.95
N ARG A 169 -0.01 15.82 -11.12
CA ARG A 169 0.03 17.00 -11.98
C ARG A 169 -1.34 17.40 -12.52
N TRP A 170 -2.23 16.44 -12.76
CA TRP A 170 -3.63 16.72 -13.09
C TRP A 170 -4.32 17.48 -11.96
N LEU A 171 -4.11 17.12 -10.68
CA LEU A 171 -4.65 17.88 -9.55
C LEU A 171 -4.22 19.35 -9.61
N GLN A 172 -2.92 19.61 -9.82
CA GLN A 172 -2.39 20.97 -9.88
C GLN A 172 -3.11 21.82 -10.92
N ASN A 173 -3.36 21.25 -12.11
CA ASN A 173 -3.84 21.96 -13.28
C ASN A 173 -5.37 22.03 -13.40
N ASN A 174 -6.11 21.10 -12.80
CA ASN A 174 -7.55 20.94 -13.03
C ASN A 174 -8.42 21.10 -11.77
N THR A 175 -7.83 21.40 -10.62
CA THR A 175 -8.58 21.67 -9.39
C THR A 175 -8.39 23.11 -8.93
N PRO A 176 -9.35 23.73 -8.21
CA PRO A 176 -9.21 25.10 -7.73
C PRO A 176 -7.93 25.32 -6.89
N SER A 177 -7.40 26.55 -6.84
CA SER A 177 -6.28 26.81 -5.92
C SER A 177 -6.76 26.69 -4.47
N PRO A 178 -6.00 26.03 -3.57
CA PRO A 178 -6.32 25.96 -2.15
C PRO A 178 -6.03 27.27 -1.41
N GLY A 179 -5.58 28.33 -2.10
CA GLY A 179 -5.21 29.61 -1.48
C GLY A 179 -3.95 29.54 -0.63
N LEU A 180 -3.11 28.52 -0.83
CA LEU A 180 -1.81 28.35 -0.19
C LEU A 180 -0.76 28.04 -1.26
N GLU A 181 0.32 28.82 -1.26
CA GLU A 181 1.44 28.66 -2.16
C GLU A 181 2.56 27.81 -1.55
N LEU A 182 3.18 26.94 -2.35
CA LEU A 182 4.19 25.99 -1.88
C LEU A 182 5.46 26.67 -1.35
N TYR A 183 5.84 27.81 -1.92
CA TYR A 183 7.08 28.54 -1.57
C TYR A 183 6.85 29.72 -0.62
N GLU A 184 5.62 29.91 -0.16
CA GLU A 184 5.31 30.92 0.84
C GLU A 184 5.90 30.53 2.21
N LYS A 185 6.33 31.54 2.96
CA LYS A 185 6.87 31.34 4.31
C LYS A 185 5.76 31.50 5.33
N TYR A 186 5.23 30.38 5.79
CA TYR A 186 4.21 30.36 6.82
C TYR A 186 4.81 30.50 8.22
N GLU A 187 4.18 31.33 9.06
CA GLU A 187 4.51 31.40 10.48
C GLU A 187 3.91 30.21 11.22
N ARG A 188 4.72 29.58 12.07
CA ARG A 188 4.26 28.47 12.90
C ARG A 188 3.36 29.02 14.03
N PRO A 189 2.09 28.61 14.12
CA PRO A 189 1.19 29.04 15.19
C PRO A 189 1.67 28.55 16.56
N ALA A 190 1.48 29.36 17.60
CA ALA A 190 1.91 29.03 18.96
C ALA A 190 1.15 27.85 19.58
N ASP A 191 -0.13 27.69 19.23
CA ASP A 191 -0.99 26.59 19.67
C ASP A 191 -0.91 25.35 18.74
N GLY A 192 -0.08 25.43 17.69
CA GLY A 192 0.10 24.38 16.69
C GLY A 192 -1.06 24.24 15.70
N LYS A 193 -2.06 25.14 15.71
CA LYS A 193 -3.21 25.08 14.80
C LYS A 193 -3.07 26.12 13.70
N PHE A 194 -2.83 25.65 12.47
CA PHE A 194 -2.70 26.55 11.33
C PHE A 194 -4.08 27.07 10.91
N ALA A 195 -4.20 28.40 10.80
CA ALA A 195 -5.41 29.06 10.33
C ALA A 195 -5.46 29.00 8.80
N TYR A 196 -6.05 27.93 8.28
CA TYR A 196 -6.22 27.74 6.85
C TYR A 196 -7.18 28.78 6.26
N PRO A 197 -6.92 29.30 5.03
CA PRO A 197 -7.88 30.14 4.32
C PRO A 197 -9.13 29.34 3.93
N ASP A 198 -10.26 30.02 3.74
CA ASP A 198 -11.55 29.38 3.39
C ASP A 198 -11.45 28.49 2.15
N ALA A 199 -10.63 28.89 1.18
CA ALA A 199 -10.39 28.16 -0.07
C ALA A 199 -9.58 26.86 0.11
N ALA A 200 -8.89 26.66 1.24
CA ALA A 200 -8.04 25.49 1.43
C ALA A 200 -8.86 24.22 1.51
N TYR A 201 -8.37 23.14 0.92
CA TYR A 201 -9.02 21.84 1.02
C TYR A 201 -8.02 20.69 1.03
N GLY A 202 -8.41 19.57 1.63
CA GLY A 202 -7.58 18.37 1.73
C GLY A 202 -7.75 17.39 0.56
N ILE A 203 -6.68 16.63 0.31
CA ILE A 203 -6.65 15.47 -0.57
C ILE A 203 -6.45 14.22 0.29
N MET A 204 -7.45 13.34 0.33
CA MET A 204 -7.37 12.09 1.05
C MET A 204 -6.68 11.02 0.19
N SER A 205 -5.67 10.38 0.76
CA SER A 205 -4.96 9.25 0.15
C SER A 205 -4.26 8.45 1.26
N TRP A 206 -3.64 7.33 0.91
CA TRP A 206 -2.75 6.66 1.85
C TRP A 206 -1.50 7.51 2.13
N TRP A 207 -1.00 7.46 3.37
CA TRP A 207 0.03 8.38 3.87
C TRP A 207 1.34 8.34 3.06
N ASP A 208 1.66 7.20 2.43
CA ASP A 208 2.81 7.04 1.53
C ASP A 208 2.88 8.10 0.42
N TYR A 209 1.74 8.63 -0.02
CA TYR A 209 1.64 9.49 -1.21
C TYR A 209 1.59 10.99 -0.90
N GLY A 210 1.57 11.38 0.38
CA GLY A 210 1.35 12.78 0.78
C GLY A 210 2.37 13.77 0.18
N HIS A 211 3.65 13.38 0.10
CA HIS A 211 4.67 14.24 -0.53
C HIS A 211 4.46 14.45 -2.02
N LEU A 212 3.89 13.49 -2.75
CA LEU A 212 3.59 13.67 -4.19
C LEU A 212 2.43 14.63 -4.37
N ILE A 213 1.39 14.49 -3.55
CA ILE A 213 0.24 15.38 -3.53
C ILE A 213 0.69 16.83 -3.22
N GLU A 214 1.57 16.99 -2.24
CA GLU A 214 2.10 18.29 -1.84
C GLU A 214 3.04 18.89 -2.89
N VAL A 215 4.09 18.17 -3.29
CA VAL A 215 5.20 18.72 -4.10
C VAL A 215 4.87 18.75 -5.59
N VAL A 216 4.15 17.77 -6.12
CA VAL A 216 3.78 17.71 -7.54
C VAL A 216 2.38 18.24 -7.76
N GLY A 217 1.44 17.86 -6.87
CA GLY A 217 0.05 18.30 -6.97
C GLY A 217 -0.17 19.73 -6.50
N HIS A 218 0.73 20.31 -5.70
CA HIS A 218 0.54 21.62 -5.06
C HIS A 218 -0.82 21.68 -4.33
N ARG A 219 -1.20 20.58 -3.66
CA ARG A 219 -2.43 20.45 -2.86
C ARG A 219 -2.10 19.89 -1.48
N ILE A 220 -3.03 20.01 -0.54
CA ILE A 220 -2.78 19.71 0.88
C ILE A 220 -3.15 18.25 1.14
N PRO A 221 -2.20 17.34 1.44
CA PRO A 221 -2.54 15.96 1.75
C PRO A 221 -3.15 15.85 3.16
N ASN A 222 -4.22 15.06 3.33
CA ASN A 222 -4.76 14.77 4.66
C ASN A 222 -3.84 13.86 5.49
N ALA A 223 -2.98 13.07 4.85
CA ALA A 223 -2.00 12.18 5.49
C ALA A 223 -0.66 12.18 4.74
N ASN A 224 0.46 12.03 5.45
CA ASN A 224 1.80 12.22 4.86
C ASN A 224 2.85 11.16 5.30
N PRO A 225 3.99 11.05 4.58
CA PRO A 225 5.07 10.10 4.89
C PRO A 225 5.71 10.24 6.28
N PHE A 226 5.43 11.31 7.03
CA PHE A 226 5.80 11.43 8.45
C PHE A 226 4.87 10.64 9.39
N GLN A 227 3.98 9.82 8.83
CA GLN A 227 2.98 9.01 9.53
C GLN A 227 1.94 9.86 10.27
N GLN A 228 1.69 11.07 9.79
CA GLN A 228 0.64 11.94 10.29
C GLN A 228 -0.64 11.77 9.46
N GLY A 229 -1.80 11.94 10.09
CA GLY A 229 -3.10 11.83 9.43
C GLY A 229 -3.55 10.41 9.08
N ILE A 230 -2.84 9.37 9.56
CA ILE A 230 -3.24 7.96 9.32
C ILE A 230 -4.55 7.63 10.07
N GLY A 231 -4.69 8.07 11.32
CA GLY A 231 -5.84 7.74 12.16
C GLY A 231 -5.90 6.26 12.57
N SER A 232 -6.95 5.89 13.31
CA SER A 232 -7.23 4.51 13.73
C SER A 232 -8.69 4.35 14.13
N VAL A 233 -9.35 3.33 13.56
CA VAL A 233 -10.75 3.01 13.87
C VAL A 233 -10.91 2.65 15.34
N THR A 234 -10.06 1.77 15.87
CA THR A 234 -10.18 1.27 17.25
C THR A 234 -9.83 2.31 18.32
N MET A 235 -9.04 3.33 17.96
CA MET A 235 -8.74 4.47 18.84
C MET A 235 -9.67 5.66 18.60
N ASN A 236 -10.62 5.56 17.67
CA ASN A 236 -11.52 6.63 17.26
C ASN A 236 -10.80 7.94 16.88
N ILE A 237 -9.70 7.81 16.13
CA ILE A 237 -8.92 8.93 15.60
C ILE A 237 -9.19 9.01 14.10
N ALA A 238 -9.77 10.12 13.65
CA ALA A 238 -10.02 10.36 12.22
C ALA A 238 -8.73 10.38 11.40
N GLY A 239 -8.81 9.96 10.13
CA GLY A 239 -7.66 9.91 9.24
C GLY A 239 -7.87 8.96 8.07
N SER A 240 -6.78 8.73 7.33
CA SER A 240 -6.73 7.89 6.12
C SER A 240 -7.19 6.44 6.34
N SER A 241 -6.66 5.73 7.34
CA SER A 241 -7.04 4.34 7.63
C SER A 241 -8.55 4.20 7.97
N PRO A 242 -9.12 4.96 8.92
CA PRO A 242 -10.56 4.93 9.17
C PRO A 242 -11.44 5.26 7.97
N PHE A 243 -11.02 6.21 7.13
CA PHE A 243 -11.76 6.59 5.93
C PHE A 243 -11.81 5.44 4.92
N PHE A 244 -10.64 4.90 4.54
CA PHE A 244 -10.56 3.83 3.54
C PHE A 244 -11.16 2.50 4.00
N LEU A 245 -11.19 2.25 5.32
CA LEU A 245 -11.81 1.06 5.93
C LEU A 245 -13.29 1.24 6.26
N ALA A 246 -13.87 2.43 6.12
CA ALA A 246 -15.28 2.65 6.42
C ALA A 246 -16.16 1.75 5.54
N GLU A 247 -16.96 0.88 6.18
CA GLU A 247 -17.82 -0.12 5.52
C GLU A 247 -19.16 0.46 5.04
N ASN A 248 -19.36 1.77 5.16
CA ASN A 248 -20.48 2.50 4.58
C ASN A 248 -20.09 3.98 4.41
N GLU A 249 -20.85 4.69 3.59
CA GLU A 249 -20.56 6.10 3.26
C GLU A 249 -20.77 7.03 4.43
N SER A 250 -21.83 6.88 5.22
CA SER A 250 -22.08 7.70 6.42
C SER A 250 -20.91 7.67 7.41
N ARG A 251 -20.30 6.50 7.62
CA ARG A 251 -19.11 6.39 8.49
C ARG A 251 -17.88 7.06 7.87
N ALA A 252 -17.75 7.06 6.55
CA ALA A 252 -16.68 7.79 5.87
C ALA A 252 -16.86 9.30 6.05
N GLU A 253 -18.08 9.81 5.89
CA GLU A 253 -18.43 11.22 6.10
C GLU A 253 -18.15 11.66 7.55
N GLU A 254 -18.48 10.82 8.55
CA GLU A 254 -18.14 11.06 9.95
C GLU A 254 -16.63 11.21 10.17
N VAL A 255 -15.81 10.39 9.50
CA VAL A 255 -14.35 10.50 9.57
C VAL A 255 -13.88 11.81 8.97
N LEU A 256 -14.40 12.20 7.80
CA LEU A 256 -14.01 13.45 7.13
C LEU A 256 -14.43 14.69 7.92
N ALA A 257 -15.63 14.69 8.51
CA ALA A 257 -16.11 15.74 9.38
C ALA A 257 -15.26 15.91 10.65
N ALA A 258 -14.67 14.81 11.15
CA ALA A 258 -13.83 14.81 12.34
C ALA A 258 -12.35 15.19 12.10
N LEU A 259 -11.94 15.44 10.85
CA LEU A 259 -10.58 15.91 10.55
C LEU A 259 -10.34 17.34 11.06
N ASP A 260 -11.31 18.24 10.85
CA ASP A 260 -11.35 19.57 11.43
C ASP A 260 -12.81 20.02 11.62
N PHE A 261 -13.24 20.13 12.88
CA PHE A 261 -14.61 20.47 13.25
C PHE A 261 -15.03 21.91 12.89
N ASN A 262 -14.07 22.78 12.57
CA ASN A 262 -14.38 24.18 12.23
C ASN A 262 -14.68 24.38 10.74
N ARG A 263 -14.62 23.32 9.95
CA ARG A 263 -14.73 23.38 8.50
C ARG A 263 -15.74 22.35 8.01
N SER A 264 -16.31 22.64 6.83
CA SER A 264 -17.14 21.66 6.12
C SER A 264 -16.33 20.40 5.82
N LEU A 265 -16.95 19.23 5.95
CA LEU A 265 -16.35 17.95 5.57
C LEU A 265 -15.88 17.93 4.09
N TYR A 266 -16.58 18.67 3.22
CA TYR A 266 -16.24 18.84 1.80
C TYR A 266 -15.01 19.74 1.57
N MET A 267 -14.56 20.48 2.59
CA MET A 267 -13.28 21.22 2.58
C MET A 267 -12.21 20.47 3.35
N ASN A 268 -12.56 19.72 4.40
CA ASN A 268 -11.62 18.82 5.08
C ASN A 268 -11.01 17.83 4.09
N THR A 269 -11.83 17.28 3.21
CA THR A 269 -11.39 16.47 2.08
C THR A 269 -12.28 16.79 0.88
N LYS A 270 -11.70 17.38 -0.16
CA LYS A 270 -12.39 17.67 -1.42
C LYS A 270 -12.10 16.66 -2.52
N TYR A 271 -10.95 15.99 -2.45
CA TYR A 271 -10.60 14.93 -3.40
C TYR A 271 -10.05 13.71 -2.69
N VAL A 272 -10.25 12.54 -3.28
CA VAL A 272 -9.70 11.27 -2.83
C VAL A 272 -8.85 10.69 -3.95
N MET A 273 -7.58 10.42 -3.68
CA MET A 273 -6.73 9.65 -4.57
C MET A 273 -6.62 8.22 -4.06
N ILE A 274 -6.78 7.26 -4.96
CA ILE A 274 -6.71 5.82 -4.66
C ILE A 274 -6.00 5.08 -5.77
N ASP A 275 -5.19 4.08 -5.43
CA ASP A 275 -4.48 3.25 -6.39
C ASP A 275 -4.67 1.74 -6.18
N GLN A 276 -4.19 0.97 -7.14
CA GLN A 276 -4.25 -0.49 -7.09
C GLN A 276 -3.55 -1.08 -5.86
N PRO A 277 -2.31 -0.66 -5.52
CA PRO A 277 -1.68 -1.05 -4.27
C PRO A 277 -2.55 -0.81 -3.04
N MET A 278 -3.18 0.35 -2.86
CA MET A 278 -4.10 0.61 -1.76
C MET A 278 -5.25 -0.39 -1.73
N ALA A 279 -5.85 -0.67 -2.89
CA ALA A 279 -6.99 -1.58 -2.99
C ALA A 279 -6.65 -3.02 -2.61
N VAL A 280 -5.42 -3.49 -2.88
CA VAL A 280 -5.05 -4.90 -2.62
C VAL A 280 -3.82 -5.05 -1.71
N GLY A 281 -2.67 -4.56 -2.15
CA GLY A 281 -1.37 -4.89 -1.55
C GLY A 281 -1.10 -4.17 -0.23
N LYS A 282 -1.48 -2.91 -0.12
CA LYS A 282 -1.34 -2.04 1.07
C LYS A 282 -2.59 -2.08 1.96
N PHE A 283 -3.68 -2.71 1.51
CA PHE A 283 -4.91 -2.82 2.30
C PHE A 283 -4.68 -3.43 3.69
N HIS A 284 -3.83 -4.46 3.78
CA HIS A 284 -3.46 -5.08 5.06
C HIS A 284 -2.82 -4.08 6.04
N ALA A 285 -2.05 -3.10 5.54
CA ALA A 285 -1.43 -2.09 6.37
C ALA A 285 -2.47 -1.08 6.87
N MET A 286 -3.43 -0.70 6.03
CA MET A 286 -4.56 0.15 6.45
C MET A 286 -5.32 -0.49 7.61
N ALA A 287 -5.65 -1.78 7.50
CA ALA A 287 -6.30 -2.56 8.58
C ALA A 287 -5.42 -2.63 9.84
N ALA A 288 -4.12 -2.90 9.68
CA ALA A 288 -3.18 -2.98 10.81
C ALA A 288 -3.04 -1.68 11.60
N TRP A 289 -3.02 -0.51 10.94
CA TRP A 289 -3.01 0.80 11.60
C TRP A 289 -4.27 1.06 12.44
N SER A 290 -5.38 0.43 12.07
CA SER A 290 -6.62 0.43 12.83
C SER A 290 -6.73 -0.71 13.84
N ASN A 291 -5.70 -1.53 14.01
CA ASN A 291 -5.70 -2.75 14.83
C ASN A 291 -6.84 -3.73 14.47
N ILE A 292 -7.16 -3.83 13.17
CA ILE A 292 -8.16 -4.75 12.63
C ILE A 292 -7.41 -5.88 11.91
N PRO A 293 -7.71 -7.16 12.21
CA PRO A 293 -7.08 -8.26 11.50
C PRO A 293 -7.52 -8.28 10.05
N THR A 294 -6.56 -8.34 9.11
CA THR A 294 -6.83 -8.39 7.67
C THR A 294 -7.75 -9.55 7.29
N SER A 295 -7.74 -10.64 8.05
CA SER A 295 -8.64 -11.80 7.88
C SER A 295 -10.13 -11.46 7.95
N ARG A 296 -10.53 -10.32 8.53
CA ARG A 296 -11.91 -9.81 8.45
C ARG A 296 -12.33 -9.53 7.01
N TYR A 297 -11.40 -9.06 6.19
CA TYR A 297 -11.64 -8.58 4.83
C TYR A 297 -11.17 -9.59 3.78
N MET A 298 -10.02 -10.20 4.01
CA MET A 298 -9.31 -11.01 3.04
C MET A 298 -8.58 -12.15 3.73
N ALA A 299 -8.68 -13.37 3.19
CA ALA A 299 -8.02 -14.55 3.77
C ALA A 299 -7.44 -15.46 2.68
N GLY A 300 -6.47 -16.28 3.05
CA GLY A 300 -6.02 -17.41 2.24
C GLY A 300 -6.65 -18.70 2.75
N VAL A 301 -7.31 -19.45 1.87
CA VAL A 301 -7.75 -20.82 2.11
C VAL A 301 -6.95 -21.77 1.22
N TYR A 302 -6.68 -22.99 1.67
CA TYR A 302 -5.81 -23.90 0.94
C TYR A 302 -6.62 -25.00 0.27
N GLN A 303 -6.33 -25.23 -1.01
CA GLN A 303 -6.85 -26.37 -1.75
C GLN A 303 -5.79 -27.46 -1.80
N GLN A 304 -6.18 -28.71 -1.50
CA GLN A 304 -5.31 -29.87 -1.70
C GLN A 304 -5.24 -30.19 -3.20
N GLN A 305 -4.02 -30.20 -3.76
CA GLN A 305 -3.73 -30.61 -5.13
C GLN A 305 -2.59 -31.63 -5.12
N GLY A 306 -2.92 -32.92 -5.22
CA GLY A 306 -1.96 -34.00 -4.99
C GLY A 306 -1.39 -33.92 -3.56
N ASP A 307 -0.08 -33.88 -3.42
CA ASP A 307 0.61 -33.75 -2.12
C ASP A 307 0.83 -32.29 -1.69
N GLN A 308 0.44 -31.31 -2.51
CA GLN A 308 0.66 -29.89 -2.23
C GLN A 308 -0.62 -29.18 -1.75
N LEU A 309 -0.43 -28.23 -0.85
CA LEU A 309 -1.46 -27.27 -0.44
C LEU A 309 -1.26 -25.97 -1.20
N VAL A 310 -2.21 -25.63 -2.07
CA VAL A 310 -2.15 -24.42 -2.89
C VAL A 310 -3.03 -23.34 -2.26
N PRO A 311 -2.49 -22.14 -1.93
CA PRO A 311 -3.28 -21.07 -1.37
C PRO A 311 -4.21 -20.45 -2.42
N VAL A 312 -5.43 -20.17 -2.01
CA VAL A 312 -6.48 -19.48 -2.76
C VAL A 312 -6.88 -18.25 -1.96
N GLN A 313 -6.68 -17.07 -2.56
CA GLN A 313 -7.07 -15.81 -1.96
C GLN A 313 -8.60 -15.64 -2.06
N ILE A 314 -9.22 -15.29 -0.94
CA ILE A 314 -10.66 -15.00 -0.86
C ILE A 314 -10.88 -13.61 -0.29
N TRP A 315 -12.01 -13.02 -0.67
CA TRP A 315 -12.47 -11.68 -0.32
C TRP A 315 -13.85 -11.78 0.32
N ARG A 316 -13.98 -11.26 1.53
CA ARG A 316 -15.19 -11.37 2.36
C ARG A 316 -16.09 -10.15 2.15
N GLU A 317 -17.36 -10.29 2.51
CA GLU A 317 -18.35 -9.21 2.42
C GLU A 317 -17.87 -7.86 3.00
N PRO A 318 -17.24 -7.80 4.20
CA PRO A 318 -16.78 -6.53 4.75
C PRO A 318 -15.79 -5.79 3.85
N TYR A 319 -15.01 -6.50 3.03
CA TYR A 319 -14.06 -5.85 2.11
C TYR A 319 -14.80 -5.05 1.04
N PHE A 320 -15.81 -5.65 0.43
CA PHE A 320 -16.60 -5.03 -0.64
C PHE A 320 -17.40 -3.82 -0.16
N ASN A 321 -17.76 -3.81 1.12
CA ASN A 321 -18.44 -2.69 1.76
C ASN A 321 -17.52 -1.48 2.01
N THR A 322 -16.19 -1.68 2.03
CA THR A 322 -15.24 -0.59 2.29
C THR A 322 -15.29 0.49 1.20
N ILE A 323 -15.06 1.74 1.61
CA ILE A 323 -14.80 2.84 0.68
C ILE A 323 -13.68 2.51 -0.30
N THR A 324 -12.63 1.79 0.14
CA THR A 324 -11.56 1.33 -0.74
C THR A 324 -12.08 0.53 -1.93
N ALA A 325 -12.88 -0.51 -1.69
CA ALA A 325 -13.40 -1.36 -2.76
C ALA A 325 -14.40 -0.61 -3.64
N ARG A 326 -15.30 0.17 -3.03
CA ARG A 326 -16.35 0.94 -3.72
C ARG A 326 -15.77 2.01 -4.65
N LEU A 327 -14.74 2.73 -4.22
CA LEU A 327 -14.02 3.68 -5.08
C LEU A 327 -13.22 2.94 -6.16
N TYR A 328 -12.37 1.98 -5.78
CA TYR A 328 -11.40 1.45 -6.72
C TYR A 328 -11.96 0.43 -7.71
N PHE A 329 -12.77 -0.54 -7.28
CA PHE A 329 -13.26 -1.61 -8.16
C PHE A 329 -14.59 -1.29 -8.84
N PHE A 330 -15.42 -0.47 -8.20
CA PHE A 330 -16.79 -0.20 -8.65
C PHE A 330 -17.00 1.22 -9.15
N ASP A 331 -15.95 2.05 -9.15
CA ASP A 331 -16.00 3.43 -9.64
C ASP A 331 -17.09 4.27 -8.95
N GLY A 332 -17.47 3.90 -7.73
CA GLY A 332 -18.57 4.50 -6.97
C GLY A 332 -19.98 4.04 -7.38
N SER A 333 -20.13 3.13 -8.34
CA SER A 333 -21.42 2.63 -8.79
C SER A 333 -21.99 1.53 -7.88
N GLU A 334 -23.31 1.40 -7.85
CA GLU A 334 -24.00 0.26 -7.23
C GLU A 334 -23.64 -1.05 -7.94
N THR A 335 -23.41 -2.11 -7.17
CA THR A 335 -23.27 -3.47 -7.71
C THR A 335 -24.39 -4.35 -7.20
N VAL A 336 -25.00 -5.16 -8.08
CA VAL A 336 -26.05 -6.12 -7.70
C VAL A 336 -25.52 -7.38 -7.01
N GLY A 337 -24.19 -7.58 -7.01
CA GLY A 337 -23.54 -8.84 -6.62
C GLY A 337 -23.56 -9.85 -7.78
N GLY A 338 -22.38 -10.33 -8.16
CA GLY A 338 -22.18 -11.40 -9.14
C GLY A 338 -22.11 -12.78 -8.49
N SER A 339 -21.57 -13.76 -9.24
CA SER A 339 -21.39 -15.13 -8.74
C SER A 339 -20.55 -15.17 -7.47
N GLY A 340 -21.17 -15.60 -6.37
CA GLY A 340 -20.50 -15.84 -5.10
C GLY A 340 -19.90 -17.24 -5.03
N VAL A 341 -19.03 -17.43 -4.04
CA VAL A 341 -18.35 -18.69 -3.78
C VAL A 341 -18.65 -19.14 -2.37
N GLY A 342 -19.35 -20.26 -2.24
CA GLY A 342 -19.56 -20.98 -0.99
C GLY A 342 -18.35 -21.85 -0.72
N LEU A 343 -17.70 -21.62 0.42
CA LEU A 343 -16.50 -22.31 0.84
C LEU A 343 -16.77 -23.09 2.12
N SER A 344 -16.20 -24.28 2.23
CA SER A 344 -16.13 -25.05 3.49
C SER A 344 -14.69 -25.51 3.73
N TYR A 345 -14.23 -25.41 4.97
CA TYR A 345 -12.85 -25.68 5.34
C TYR A 345 -12.70 -26.08 6.81
N GLN A 346 -11.62 -26.80 7.10
CA GLN A 346 -11.19 -27.18 8.45
C GLN A 346 -9.74 -26.76 8.69
N GLY A 347 -9.39 -26.53 9.95
CA GLY A 347 -8.01 -26.28 10.33
C GLY A 347 -7.17 -27.55 10.22
N ARG A 348 -6.09 -27.52 9.43
CA ARG A 348 -5.11 -28.60 9.35
C ARG A 348 -3.76 -28.11 9.81
N GLU A 349 -3.16 -28.83 10.75
CA GLU A 349 -1.79 -28.56 11.18
C GLU A 349 -0.81 -29.02 10.09
N VAL A 350 0.01 -28.08 9.60
CA VAL A 350 0.99 -28.31 8.52
C VAL A 350 2.44 -28.29 9.02
N ALA A 351 2.66 -27.68 10.18
CA ALA A 351 3.90 -27.71 10.95
C ALA A 351 3.55 -27.47 12.42
N GLU A 352 4.48 -27.73 13.34
CA GLU A 352 4.26 -27.56 14.78
C GLU A 352 3.74 -26.15 15.10
N GLY A 353 2.50 -26.07 15.59
CA GLY A 353 1.83 -24.81 15.94
C GLY A 353 1.32 -23.98 14.75
N VAL A 354 1.40 -24.50 13.52
CA VAL A 354 0.92 -23.83 12.31
C VAL A 354 -0.30 -24.58 11.75
N THR A 355 -1.48 -24.03 12.02
CA THR A 355 -2.74 -24.51 11.45
C THR A 355 -3.19 -23.61 10.31
N VAL A 356 -3.53 -24.20 9.16
CA VAL A 356 -4.08 -23.47 8.01
C VAL A 356 -5.48 -23.97 7.66
N PRO A 357 -6.38 -23.09 7.15
CA PRO A 357 -7.70 -23.51 6.70
C PRO A 357 -7.59 -24.25 5.36
N VAL A 358 -7.91 -25.53 5.34
CA VAL A 358 -7.91 -26.38 4.14
C VAL A 358 -9.34 -26.68 3.73
N LEU A 359 -9.66 -26.48 2.44
CA LEU A 359 -10.97 -26.76 1.88
C LEU A 359 -11.34 -28.24 2.08
N THR A 360 -12.55 -28.47 2.60
CA THR A 360 -13.09 -29.82 2.79
C THR A 360 -13.82 -30.33 1.55
N GLU A 361 -14.35 -29.43 0.73
CA GLU A 361 -15.06 -29.73 -0.51
C GLU A 361 -14.63 -28.78 -1.64
N ALA A 362 -15.05 -29.12 -2.86
CA ALA A 362 -15.00 -28.18 -3.96
C ALA A 362 -15.90 -26.95 -3.67
N PRO A 363 -15.43 -25.72 -3.95
CA PRO A 363 -16.24 -24.52 -3.75
C PRO A 363 -17.52 -24.53 -4.59
N LYS A 364 -18.65 -24.11 -4.00
CA LYS A 364 -19.91 -23.92 -4.72
C LYS A 364 -19.94 -22.54 -5.36
N ILE A 365 -19.96 -22.47 -6.69
CA ILE A 365 -19.96 -21.20 -7.43
C ILE A 365 -21.32 -21.01 -8.09
N THR A 366 -22.06 -19.99 -7.67
CA THR A 366 -23.38 -19.66 -8.23
C THR A 366 -23.71 -18.19 -7.98
N ALA A 367 -24.55 -17.61 -8.83
CA ALA A 367 -25.14 -16.28 -8.59
C ALA A 367 -26.36 -16.35 -7.66
N ASN A 368 -26.89 -17.55 -7.40
CA ASN A 368 -28.04 -17.72 -6.52
C ASN A 368 -27.62 -17.66 -5.05
N ARG A 369 -28.00 -16.57 -4.38
CA ARG A 369 -27.66 -16.35 -2.96
C ARG A 369 -28.26 -17.39 -2.03
N THR A 370 -29.48 -17.85 -2.30
CA THR A 370 -30.14 -18.88 -1.49
C THR A 370 -29.36 -20.19 -1.54
N GLU A 371 -28.95 -20.62 -2.73
CA GLU A 371 -28.15 -21.84 -2.89
C GLU A 371 -26.79 -21.78 -2.18
N LEU A 372 -26.18 -20.59 -2.08
CA LEU A 372 -24.95 -20.38 -1.32
C LEU A 372 -25.20 -20.44 0.18
N MET A 373 -26.31 -19.85 0.64
CA MET A 373 -26.71 -19.90 2.05
C MET A 373 -27.01 -21.34 2.49
N ASP A 374 -27.78 -22.07 1.70
CA ASP A 374 -28.11 -23.48 1.96
C ASP A 374 -26.84 -24.34 2.06
N TYR A 375 -25.89 -24.15 1.13
CA TYR A 375 -24.59 -24.84 1.18
C TYR A 375 -23.81 -24.51 2.45
N VAL A 376 -23.72 -23.23 2.82
CA VAL A 376 -22.99 -22.81 4.02
C VAL A 376 -23.63 -23.38 5.28
N GLU A 377 -24.96 -23.41 5.35
CA GLU A 377 -25.69 -23.98 6.49
C GLU A 377 -25.50 -25.50 6.57
N GLU A 378 -25.61 -26.22 5.45
CA GLU A 378 -25.34 -27.65 5.36
C GLU A 378 -23.94 -28.00 5.87
N ARG A 379 -22.91 -27.29 5.41
CA ARG A 379 -21.52 -27.55 5.80
C ARG A 379 -21.22 -27.17 7.25
N ARG A 380 -21.86 -26.12 7.78
CA ARG A 380 -21.76 -25.81 9.22
C ARG A 380 -22.38 -26.91 10.07
N ASN A 381 -23.52 -27.47 9.64
CA ASN A 381 -24.18 -28.58 10.33
C ASN A 381 -23.34 -29.88 10.30
N SER A 382 -22.48 -30.06 9.30
CA SER A 382 -21.52 -31.18 9.25
C SER A 382 -20.24 -30.95 10.07
N GLY A 383 -20.12 -29.81 10.76
CA GLY A 383 -18.98 -29.47 11.61
C GLY A 383 -17.84 -28.70 10.92
N ASP A 384 -18.01 -28.29 9.66
CA ASP A 384 -17.03 -27.45 8.96
C ASP A 384 -17.20 -25.97 9.31
N MET A 385 -16.12 -25.19 9.15
CA MET A 385 -16.27 -23.76 8.96
C MET A 385 -16.70 -23.51 7.52
N ALA A 386 -17.76 -22.74 7.31
CA ALA A 386 -18.22 -22.38 5.96
C ALA A 386 -18.66 -20.92 5.86
N GLU A 387 -18.43 -20.32 4.70
CA GLU A 387 -18.77 -18.92 4.42
C GLU A 387 -18.98 -18.65 2.93
N ILE A 388 -19.63 -17.51 2.64
CA ILE A 388 -19.72 -16.96 1.30
C ILE A 388 -18.59 -15.94 1.14
N ALA A 389 -17.87 -16.02 0.03
CA ALA A 389 -16.81 -15.09 -0.33
C ALA A 389 -16.77 -14.88 -1.84
N ALA A 390 -15.83 -14.06 -2.31
CA ALA A 390 -15.44 -13.97 -3.70
C ALA A 390 -13.97 -14.37 -3.86
N MET A 391 -13.59 -14.90 -5.03
CA MET A 391 -12.20 -15.24 -5.36
C MET A 391 -11.42 -14.08 -6.01
N THR A 392 -12.11 -13.01 -6.39
CA THR A 392 -11.52 -11.81 -7.00
C THR A 392 -12.19 -10.55 -6.44
N PRO A 393 -11.45 -9.45 -6.23
CA PRO A 393 -12.06 -8.21 -5.77
C PRO A 393 -12.82 -7.46 -6.88
N THR A 394 -12.66 -7.85 -8.14
CA THR A 394 -13.33 -7.22 -9.29
C THR A 394 -14.76 -7.70 -9.52
N ASN A 395 -15.19 -8.77 -8.85
CA ASN A 395 -16.52 -9.36 -8.97
C ASN A 395 -17.08 -9.63 -7.57
N PRO A 396 -17.84 -8.69 -6.99
CA PRO A 396 -18.35 -8.84 -5.64
C PRO A 396 -19.41 -9.93 -5.60
N ALA A 397 -19.39 -10.79 -4.59
CA ALA A 397 -20.45 -11.77 -4.34
C ALA A 397 -21.69 -11.16 -3.64
N PHE A 398 -21.62 -9.87 -3.31
CA PHE A 398 -22.55 -9.16 -2.43
C PHE A 398 -23.02 -7.89 -3.14
N PRO A 399 -24.29 -7.50 -2.98
CA PRO A 399 -24.72 -6.19 -3.45
C PRO A 399 -24.00 -5.09 -2.66
N THR A 400 -23.58 -4.04 -3.33
CA THR A 400 -22.95 -2.88 -2.70
C THR A 400 -23.64 -1.60 -3.19
N PRO A 401 -24.02 -0.67 -2.29
CA PRO A 401 -24.69 0.55 -2.70
C PRO A 401 -23.73 1.49 -3.43
N ALA A 402 -24.27 2.32 -4.32
CA ALA A 402 -23.50 3.41 -4.95
C ALA A 402 -22.98 4.40 -3.92
N LEU A 403 -21.85 5.03 -4.21
CA LEU A 403 -21.40 6.23 -3.52
C LEU A 403 -22.21 7.43 -4.01
N GLN A 404 -22.67 8.23 -3.07
CA GLN A 404 -23.59 9.35 -3.27
C GLN A 404 -22.86 10.69 -3.33
N HIS A 405 -21.69 10.77 -2.69
CA HIS A 405 -20.90 11.98 -2.54
C HIS A 405 -19.55 11.92 -3.26
N TYR A 406 -19.26 10.84 -4.00
CA TYR A 406 -17.98 10.65 -4.67
C TYR A 406 -18.17 10.43 -6.17
N ARG A 407 -17.54 11.28 -6.98
CA ARG A 407 -17.52 11.13 -8.45
C ARG A 407 -16.10 10.94 -8.96
N LEU A 408 -15.88 9.95 -9.82
CA LEU A 408 -14.62 9.80 -10.53
C LEU A 408 -14.42 10.99 -11.48
N VAL A 409 -13.32 11.72 -11.33
CA VAL A 409 -13.00 12.89 -12.17
C VAL A 409 -11.79 12.66 -13.07
N HIS A 410 -10.88 11.75 -12.70
CA HIS A 410 -9.68 11.42 -13.47
C HIS A 410 -9.18 10.02 -13.15
N GLU A 411 -8.62 9.34 -14.15
CA GLU A 411 -7.85 8.11 -13.99
C GLU A 411 -6.55 8.12 -14.80
N SER A 412 -5.56 7.35 -14.35
CA SER A 412 -4.25 7.28 -14.97
C SER A 412 -4.20 6.38 -16.20
N GLU A 413 -3.07 6.36 -16.89
CA GLU A 413 -2.90 5.74 -18.20
C GLU A 413 -2.86 4.20 -18.13
N SER A 414 -2.14 3.64 -17.17
CA SER A 414 -1.85 2.21 -17.09
C SER A 414 -3.06 1.39 -16.64
N SER A 415 -3.49 0.44 -17.47
CA SER A 415 -4.50 -0.56 -17.09
C SER A 415 -3.85 -1.69 -16.28
N VAL A 416 -4.45 -2.05 -15.15
CA VAL A 416 -3.93 -3.03 -14.18
C VAL A 416 -4.88 -4.21 -13.93
N THR A 417 -6.06 -4.21 -14.53
CA THR A 417 -6.96 -5.36 -14.55
C THR A 417 -7.40 -5.68 -15.99
N THR A 418 -7.88 -6.90 -16.20
CA THR A 418 -8.48 -7.33 -17.49
C THR A 418 -9.74 -6.56 -17.84
N THR A 419 -10.45 -6.02 -16.84
CA THR A 419 -11.62 -5.14 -16.99
C THR A 419 -11.26 -3.68 -17.28
N GLY A 420 -9.95 -3.38 -17.41
CA GLY A 420 -9.47 -2.05 -17.79
C GLY A 420 -9.36 -1.05 -16.64
N GLN A 421 -9.41 -1.49 -15.38
CA GLN A 421 -9.21 -0.60 -14.24
C GLN A 421 -7.81 0.01 -14.29
N LYS A 422 -7.72 1.31 -13.99
CA LYS A 422 -6.48 2.10 -14.06
C LYS A 422 -5.73 2.12 -12.74
N LEU A 423 -4.41 2.30 -12.82
CA LEU A 423 -3.52 2.24 -11.66
C LEU A 423 -3.89 3.26 -10.59
N VAL A 424 -4.10 4.54 -10.96
CA VAL A 424 -4.48 5.63 -10.04
C VAL A 424 -5.80 6.24 -10.47
N LYS A 425 -6.64 6.59 -9.50
CA LYS A 425 -7.92 7.27 -9.69
C LYS A 425 -8.06 8.44 -8.75
N ILE A 426 -8.74 9.48 -9.22
CA ILE A 426 -9.08 10.68 -8.45
C ILE A 426 -10.60 10.82 -8.44
N PHE A 427 -11.14 10.86 -7.23
CA PHE A 427 -12.54 11.18 -6.99
C PHE A 427 -12.64 12.58 -6.40
N GLU A 428 -13.66 13.32 -6.80
CA GLU A 428 -14.08 14.53 -6.12
C GLU A 428 -15.19 14.19 -5.12
N HIS A 429 -15.07 14.78 -3.94
CA HIS A 429 -16.00 14.66 -2.84
C HIS A 429 -16.95 15.87 -2.85
N VAL A 430 -18.23 15.62 -3.11
CA VAL A 430 -19.26 16.63 -3.37
C VAL A 430 -20.51 16.39 -2.52
N PRO A 431 -21.27 17.46 -2.16
CA PRO A 431 -22.58 17.28 -1.55
C PRO A 431 -23.53 16.42 -2.38
N GLY A 432 -23.51 16.55 -3.70
CA GLY A 432 -24.36 15.80 -4.61
C GLY A 432 -25.77 16.40 -4.72
N ALA A 433 -26.34 16.41 -5.92
CA ALA A 433 -27.66 16.98 -6.15
C ALA A 433 -28.74 16.08 -5.53
N VAL A 434 -29.65 16.66 -4.76
CA VAL A 434 -30.67 15.91 -4.00
C VAL A 434 -31.93 15.78 -4.84
N VAL A 435 -32.19 14.59 -5.39
CA VAL A 435 -33.37 14.31 -6.21
C VAL A 435 -34.49 13.80 -5.32
N GLN A 436 -35.60 14.51 -5.23
CA GLN A 436 -36.76 14.15 -4.42
C GLN A 436 -38.01 14.00 -5.28
N GLY A 437 -38.81 12.98 -5.00
CA GLY A 437 -40.07 12.76 -5.69
C GLY A 437 -41.01 11.86 -4.92
N SER A 438 -42.14 11.52 -5.54
CA SER A 438 -43.16 10.65 -4.95
C SER A 438 -43.56 9.52 -5.89
N ALA A 439 -43.77 8.33 -5.33
CA ALA A 439 -44.18 7.10 -5.98
C ALA A 439 -45.09 6.28 -5.04
N ALA A 440 -45.68 5.18 -5.52
CA ALA A 440 -46.40 4.29 -4.62
C ALA A 440 -45.43 3.69 -3.57
N PRO A 441 -45.81 3.53 -2.29
CA PRO A 441 -44.93 2.97 -1.27
C PRO A 441 -44.26 1.66 -1.68
N GLY A 442 -42.96 1.52 -1.43
CA GLY A 442 -42.20 0.34 -1.84
C GLY A 442 -41.80 0.30 -3.32
N THR A 443 -42.08 1.37 -4.09
CA THR A 443 -41.61 1.48 -5.48
C THR A 443 -40.09 1.65 -5.51
N ARG A 444 -39.40 0.82 -6.30
CA ARG A 444 -37.98 0.94 -6.59
C ARG A 444 -37.72 2.11 -7.53
N VAL A 445 -36.74 2.93 -7.16
CA VAL A 445 -36.26 4.08 -7.93
C VAL A 445 -34.80 3.85 -8.30
N VAL A 446 -34.44 4.05 -9.56
CA VAL A 446 -33.07 3.82 -10.06
C VAL A 446 -32.65 5.00 -10.93
N ALA A 447 -31.47 5.57 -10.68
CA ALA A 447 -30.85 6.55 -11.55
C ALA A 447 -29.61 5.94 -12.20
N GLN A 448 -29.49 6.10 -13.52
CA GLN A 448 -28.38 5.55 -14.31
C GLN A 448 -27.76 6.62 -15.22
N ALA A 449 -26.44 6.69 -15.27
CA ALA A 449 -25.72 7.54 -16.21
C ALA A 449 -24.49 6.80 -16.79
N PRO A 450 -24.35 6.72 -18.12
CA PRO A 450 -23.13 6.22 -18.73
C PRO A 450 -22.01 7.24 -18.56
N ILE A 451 -20.96 6.87 -17.84
CA ILE A 451 -19.77 7.70 -17.61
C ILE A 451 -18.68 7.29 -18.59
N VAL A 452 -18.03 8.27 -19.21
CA VAL A 452 -16.80 8.07 -19.99
C VAL A 452 -15.66 8.80 -19.29
N THR A 453 -14.56 8.09 -19.08
CA THR A 453 -13.35 8.62 -18.45
C THR A 453 -12.45 9.33 -19.44
N ASN A 454 -11.50 10.09 -18.91
CA ASN A 454 -10.42 10.71 -19.68
C ASN A 454 -9.56 9.72 -20.48
N MET A 455 -9.61 8.42 -20.13
CA MET A 455 -8.92 7.33 -20.84
C MET A 455 -9.83 6.56 -21.81
N ASN A 456 -11.01 7.10 -22.14
CA ASN A 456 -12.03 6.47 -22.99
C ASN A 456 -12.57 5.14 -22.43
N ARG A 457 -12.42 4.89 -21.13
CA ARG A 457 -13.09 3.78 -20.46
C ARG A 457 -14.53 4.19 -20.18
N ALA A 458 -15.47 3.30 -20.45
CA ALA A 458 -16.89 3.53 -20.14
C ALA A 458 -17.34 2.62 -19.00
N PHE A 459 -18.16 3.16 -18.10
CA PHE A 459 -18.87 2.38 -17.09
C PHE A 459 -20.25 2.99 -16.84
N LEU A 460 -21.18 2.19 -16.30
CA LEU A 460 -22.50 2.67 -15.90
C LEU A 460 -22.46 3.05 -14.43
N TYR A 461 -22.63 4.33 -14.12
CA TYR A 461 -22.99 4.73 -12.76
C TYR A 461 -24.48 4.42 -12.56
N GLN A 462 -24.77 3.66 -11.51
CA GLN A 462 -26.13 3.31 -11.11
C GLN A 462 -26.27 3.54 -9.61
N GLN A 463 -27.40 4.10 -9.20
CA GLN A 463 -27.83 4.19 -7.81
C GLN A 463 -29.29 3.78 -7.73
N SER A 464 -29.66 3.06 -6.67
CA SER A 464 -31.06 2.75 -6.41
C SER A 464 -31.49 3.09 -4.98
N ASN A 465 -32.79 3.36 -4.82
CA ASN A 465 -33.46 3.53 -3.55
C ASN A 465 -34.90 3.00 -3.66
N THR A 466 -35.63 2.94 -2.55
CA THR A 466 -37.03 2.53 -2.49
C THR A 466 -37.83 3.61 -1.78
N SER A 467 -39.01 3.94 -2.33
CA SER A 467 -39.92 4.90 -1.71
C SER A 467 -40.44 4.42 -0.35
N ASP A 468 -40.58 5.36 0.58
CA ASP A 468 -41.00 5.13 1.96
C ASP A 468 -42.50 4.80 2.09
N ALA A 469 -42.99 4.63 3.33
CA ALA A 469 -44.39 4.33 3.61
C ALA A 469 -45.35 5.45 3.19
N GLU A 470 -44.86 6.69 3.10
CA GLU A 470 -45.59 7.85 2.59
C GLU A 470 -45.44 8.02 1.07
N GLY A 471 -44.68 7.14 0.41
CA GLY A 471 -44.44 7.17 -1.03
C GLY A 471 -43.32 8.12 -1.46
N ARG A 472 -42.54 8.71 -0.55
CA ARG A 472 -41.45 9.64 -0.91
C ARG A 472 -40.16 8.89 -1.17
N PHE A 473 -39.37 9.37 -2.12
CA PHE A 473 -38.01 8.87 -2.35
C PHE A 473 -36.99 10.00 -2.40
N THR A 474 -35.73 9.67 -2.13
CA THR A 474 -34.61 10.60 -2.25
C THR A 474 -33.40 9.88 -2.84
N LEU A 475 -32.76 10.50 -3.84
CA LEU A 475 -31.45 10.09 -4.34
C LEU A 475 -30.49 11.28 -4.20
N VAL A 476 -29.21 11.00 -4.07
CA VAL A 476 -28.16 12.02 -4.06
C VAL A 476 -27.17 11.66 -5.16
N LEU A 477 -27.14 12.49 -6.20
CA LEU A 477 -26.41 12.22 -7.44
C LEU A 477 -25.11 13.04 -7.51
N PRO A 478 -23.94 12.38 -7.57
CA PRO A 478 -22.67 13.10 -7.53
C PRO A 478 -22.18 13.59 -8.90
N TYR A 479 -22.67 13.06 -10.02
CA TYR A 479 -22.23 13.50 -11.34
C TYR A 479 -23.11 14.61 -11.91
N SER A 480 -22.48 15.68 -12.40
CA SER A 480 -23.15 16.68 -13.24
C SER A 480 -23.28 16.18 -14.66
N THR A 481 -24.44 16.40 -15.27
CA THR A 481 -24.71 16.09 -16.69
C THR A 481 -24.44 17.29 -17.61
N GLU A 482 -24.08 18.43 -17.05
CA GLU A 482 -23.86 19.70 -17.78
C GLU A 482 -22.37 20.07 -17.88
N GLY A 483 -21.51 19.30 -17.22
CA GLY A 483 -20.07 19.48 -17.24
C GLY A 483 -19.56 20.49 -16.20
N PRO A 484 -18.27 20.85 -16.27
CA PRO A 484 -17.64 21.71 -15.27
C PRO A 484 -18.06 23.18 -15.41
N ILE A 485 -17.99 23.92 -14.30
CA ILE A 485 -18.23 25.37 -14.23
C ILE A 485 -16.93 26.14 -13.99
N ALA A 486 -16.96 27.46 -14.25
CA ALA A 486 -15.83 28.34 -13.95
C ALA A 486 -15.45 28.29 -12.46
N ASN A 487 -14.15 28.28 -12.16
CA ASN A 487 -13.60 28.15 -10.81
C ASN A 487 -13.94 26.83 -10.07
N GLY A 488 -14.56 25.87 -10.75
CA GLY A 488 -14.77 24.50 -10.26
C GLY A 488 -13.65 23.56 -10.69
N THR A 489 -13.87 22.26 -10.45
CA THR A 489 -13.01 21.21 -10.99
C THR A 489 -13.19 21.14 -12.51
N ASN A 490 -12.09 21.20 -13.26
CA ASN A 490 -12.10 20.98 -14.69
C ASN A 490 -11.98 19.47 -15.00
N PHE A 491 -13.09 18.74 -14.77
CA PHE A 491 -13.13 17.30 -14.98
C PHE A 491 -13.49 16.93 -16.43
N ASP A 492 -12.84 15.89 -16.93
CA ASP A 492 -13.03 15.29 -18.25
C ASP A 492 -13.57 13.85 -18.19
N THR A 493 -13.61 13.25 -16.99
CA THR A 493 -14.48 12.10 -16.71
C THR A 493 -15.88 12.58 -16.37
N LYS A 494 -16.87 12.26 -17.21
CA LYS A 494 -18.24 12.80 -17.08
C LYS A 494 -19.32 11.93 -17.71
N PRO A 495 -20.60 12.14 -17.36
CA PRO A 495 -21.73 11.54 -18.06
C PRO A 495 -21.75 11.92 -19.54
N MET A 496 -22.10 10.95 -20.40
CA MET A 496 -22.32 11.18 -21.83
C MET A 496 -23.74 11.66 -22.18
N SER A 497 -24.67 11.50 -21.25
CA SER A 497 -26.08 11.86 -21.39
C SER A 497 -26.66 12.30 -20.05
N ALA A 498 -27.91 12.78 -20.08
CA ALA A 498 -28.73 12.91 -18.89
C ALA A 498 -28.84 11.57 -18.14
N TYR A 499 -29.16 11.63 -16.86
CA TYR A 499 -29.52 10.44 -16.09
C TYR A 499 -30.82 9.85 -16.65
N GLN A 500 -30.87 8.53 -16.74
CA GLN A 500 -32.10 7.78 -16.93
C GLN A 500 -32.65 7.45 -15.54
N LEU A 501 -33.75 8.10 -15.17
CA LEU A 501 -34.45 7.91 -13.91
C LEU A 501 -35.63 6.96 -14.12
N TYR A 502 -35.61 5.83 -13.43
CA TYR A 502 -36.67 4.84 -13.39
C TYR A 502 -37.41 4.95 -12.06
N VAL A 503 -38.73 5.12 -12.09
CA VAL A 503 -39.62 5.13 -10.92
C VAL A 503 -40.70 4.06 -11.16
N GLY A 504 -40.45 2.85 -10.64
CA GLY A 504 -41.22 1.67 -11.05
C GLY A 504 -41.09 1.43 -12.55
N ASP A 505 -42.21 1.39 -13.27
CA ASP A 505 -42.23 1.18 -14.73
C ASP A 505 -42.08 2.47 -15.54
N ARG A 506 -42.02 3.63 -14.89
CA ARG A 506 -41.86 4.93 -15.57
C ARG A 506 -40.38 5.26 -15.74
N GLN A 507 -40.05 5.83 -16.89
CA GLN A 507 -38.71 6.32 -17.22
C GLN A 507 -38.77 7.81 -17.57
N ALA A 508 -37.81 8.58 -17.08
CA ALA A 508 -37.64 9.99 -17.39
C ALA A 508 -36.14 10.33 -17.56
N GLU A 509 -35.85 11.35 -18.37
CA GLU A 509 -34.52 11.94 -18.41
C GLU A 509 -34.37 13.02 -17.33
N LEU A 510 -33.28 12.95 -16.58
CA LEU A 510 -32.96 13.91 -15.52
C LEU A 510 -31.63 14.59 -15.82
N ARG A 511 -31.69 15.92 -16.02
CA ARG A 511 -30.49 16.77 -16.09
C ARG A 511 -30.13 17.23 -14.68
N VAL A 512 -28.86 17.10 -14.36
CA VAL A 512 -28.28 17.50 -13.07
C VAL A 512 -27.23 18.59 -13.35
N PRO A 513 -27.52 19.85 -13.00
CA PRO A 513 -26.55 20.93 -13.13
C PRO A 513 -25.40 20.81 -12.11
N GLU A 514 -24.23 21.31 -12.47
CA GLU A 514 -23.05 21.27 -11.59
C GLU A 514 -23.22 22.12 -10.34
N GLU A 515 -23.92 23.25 -10.42
CA GLU A 515 -24.19 24.10 -9.26
C GLU A 515 -24.97 23.32 -8.18
N TYR A 516 -25.96 22.50 -8.58
CA TYR A 516 -26.75 21.67 -7.67
C TYR A 516 -25.91 20.57 -7.02
N VAL A 517 -24.96 20.00 -7.76
CA VAL A 517 -24.02 19.00 -7.22
C VAL A 517 -23.11 19.61 -6.16
N LEU A 518 -22.64 20.84 -6.38
CA LEU A 518 -21.72 21.53 -5.49
C LEU A 518 -22.40 22.16 -4.28
N SER A 519 -23.68 22.54 -4.37
CA SER A 519 -24.44 23.14 -3.27
C SER A 519 -25.32 22.15 -2.50
N GLY A 520 -25.57 20.96 -3.06
CA GLY A 520 -26.50 20.00 -2.48
C GLY A 520 -27.97 20.39 -2.67
N GLU A 521 -28.28 21.16 -3.71
CA GLU A 521 -29.63 21.65 -3.96
C GLU A 521 -30.60 20.55 -4.42
N VAL A 522 -31.89 20.81 -4.17
CA VAL A 522 -32.97 19.86 -4.42
C VAL A 522 -33.51 19.99 -5.84
N ILE A 523 -33.58 18.87 -6.55
CA ILE A 523 -34.32 18.72 -7.80
C ILE A 523 -35.58 17.92 -7.50
N THR A 524 -36.76 18.53 -7.69
CA THR A 524 -38.04 17.84 -7.49
C THR A 524 -38.49 17.19 -8.78
N VAL A 525 -38.88 15.92 -8.73
CA VAL A 525 -39.26 15.08 -9.88
C VAL A 525 -40.60 14.38 -9.72
#